data_AF-A0A495VGQ9-F1
#
_entry.id   AF-A0A495VGQ9-F1
#
_cell.length_a   1.000
_cell.length_b   1.000
_cell.length_c   1.000
_cell.angle_alpha   90.00
_cell.angle_beta   90.00
_cell.angle_gamma   90.00
#
_symmetry.space_group_name_H-M   'P 1'
#
loop_
_entity.id
_entity.type
_entity.pdbx_description
1 polymer ?
#
loop_
_entity_poly.entity_id
_entity_poly.type
_entity_poly.pdbx_seq_one_letter_code
_entity_poly.pdbx_strand_id
1 'polypeptide(L)'
;MEKTRSHEIGSRIREARTRHGWTLDELSLCTDRAITPSRLANYEHGIRRPGIEEAEALADAFGDVSAAWILTLDEERRSDAGSCLTSI
;
A
#
# COMPACT_ATOMS: atom_id res chain seq x y z
N MET A 1 11.95 -14.93 6.27
CA MET A 1 10.49 -14.87 6.07
C MET A 1 10.26 -14.11 4.78
N GLU A 2 9.70 -14.74 3.77
CA GLU A 2 9.39 -14.10 2.49
C GLU A 2 8.34 -13.01 2.73
N LYS A 3 8.64 -11.75 2.37
CA LYS A 3 7.67 -10.65 2.50
C LYS A 3 6.61 -10.85 1.41
N THR A 4 5.37 -11.09 1.81
CA THR A 4 4.27 -11.15 0.86
C THR A 4 3.96 -9.74 0.33
N ARG A 5 3.45 -9.64 -0.90
CA ARG A 5 3.03 -8.35 -1.49
C ARG A 5 2.06 -7.56 -0.59
N SER A 6 1.23 -8.25 0.19
CA SER A 6 0.34 -7.61 1.17
C SER A 6 1.10 -6.87 2.26
N HIS A 7 2.25 -7.39 2.72
CA HIS A 7 3.09 -6.68 3.70
C HIS A 7 3.78 -5.46 3.10
N GLU A 8 4.15 -5.48 1.82
CA GLU A 8 4.74 -4.31 1.14
C GLU A 8 3.71 -3.19 1.01
N ILE A 9 2.50 -3.53 0.57
CA ILE A 9 1.36 -2.60 0.51
C ILE A 9 1.07 -2.02 1.91
N GLY A 10 0.99 -2.88 2.92
CA GLY A 10 0.79 -2.45 4.31
C GLY A 10 1.88 -1.51 4.81
N SER A 11 3.13 -1.76 4.43
CA SER A 11 4.26 -0.91 4.77
C SER A 11 4.15 0.48 4.12
N ARG A 12 3.75 0.55 2.85
CA ARG A 12 3.53 1.83 2.13
C ARG A 12 2.41 2.66 2.76
N ILE A 13 1.31 2.02 3.16
CA ILE A 13 0.20 2.69 3.87
C ILE A 13 0.69 3.25 5.21
N ARG A 14 1.41 2.44 6.00
CA ARG A 14 1.97 2.86 7.29
C ARG A 14 2.96 4.00 7.12
N GLU A 15 3.84 3.91 6.12
CA GLU A 15 4.81 4.94 5.79
C GLU A 15 4.11 6.27 5.49
N ALA A 16 3.16 6.29 4.54
CA ALA A 16 2.41 7.49 4.22
C ALA A 16 1.71 8.07 5.46
N ARG A 17 0.98 7.25 6.21
CA ARG A 17 0.30 7.69 7.44
C ARG A 17 1.25 8.29 8.47
N THR A 18 2.40 7.66 8.70
CA THR A 18 3.39 8.13 9.69
C THR A 18 4.14 9.38 9.24
N ARG A 19 4.36 9.57 7.93
CA ARG A 19 4.89 10.83 7.37
C ARG A 19 3.96 12.01 7.64
N HIS A 20 2.65 11.79 7.58
CA HIS A 20 1.62 12.78 7.95
C HIS A 20 1.45 12.93 9.48
N GLY A 21 2.06 12.07 10.29
CA GLY A 21 1.93 12.08 11.75
C GLY A 21 0.58 11.58 12.28
N TRP A 22 -0.22 10.91 11.44
CA TRP A 22 -1.58 10.50 11.79
C TRP A 22 -1.64 9.17 12.55
N THR A 23 -2.59 9.08 13.46
CA THR A 23 -3.12 7.83 14.03
C THR A 23 -4.02 7.10 13.03
N LEU A 24 -4.39 5.86 13.33
CA LEU A 24 -5.35 5.11 12.50
C LEU A 24 -6.75 5.75 12.53
N ASP A 25 -7.13 6.36 13.64
CA ASP A 25 -8.41 7.06 13.79
C ASP A 25 -8.44 8.35 12.94
N GLU A 26 -7.34 9.09 12.90
CA GLU A 26 -7.21 10.29 12.05
C GLU A 26 -7.23 9.92 10.56
N LEU A 27 -6.51 8.88 10.15
CA LEU A 27 -6.60 8.40 8.76
C LEU A 27 -8.02 7.91 8.42
N SER A 28 -8.69 7.23 9.35
CA SER A 28 -10.09 6.83 9.18
C SER A 28 -10.98 8.04 8.94
N LEU A 29 -10.81 9.11 9.72
CA LEU A 29 -11.51 10.39 9.54
C LEU A 29 -11.25 11.01 8.17
N CYS A 30 -10.00 11.01 7.70
CA CYS A 30 -9.65 11.54 6.37
C CYS A 30 -10.29 10.76 5.21
N THR A 31 -10.72 9.52 5.44
CA THR A 31 -11.47 8.71 4.46
C THR A 31 -12.99 8.77 4.67
N ASP A 32 -13.50 9.82 5.33
CA ASP A 32 -14.92 9.94 5.73
C ASP A 32 -15.44 8.73 6.52
N ARG A 33 -14.55 8.06 7.27
CA ARG A 33 -14.80 6.80 7.98
C ARG A 33 -15.24 5.63 7.09
N ALA A 34 -15.07 5.73 5.77
CA ALA A 34 -15.29 4.61 4.86
C ALA A 34 -14.35 3.43 5.16
N ILE A 35 -13.15 3.71 5.65
CA ILE A 35 -12.18 2.70 6.10
C ILE A 35 -12.00 2.83 7.62
N THR A 36 -12.36 1.79 8.36
CA THR A 36 -12.27 1.79 9.83
C THR A 36 -10.83 1.62 10.34
N PRO A 37 -10.50 2.05 11.58
CA PRO A 37 -9.16 1.89 12.15
C PRO A 37 -8.68 0.43 12.18
N SER A 38 -9.58 -0.52 12.48
CA SER A 38 -9.27 -1.95 12.45
C SER A 38 -8.97 -2.45 11.02
N ARG A 39 -9.68 -1.92 10.02
CA ARG A 39 -9.43 -2.27 8.61
C ARG A 39 -8.09 -1.70 8.13
N LEU A 40 -7.75 -0.47 8.51
CA LEU A 40 -6.44 0.13 8.30
C LEU A 40 -5.32 -0.69 8.97
N ALA A 41 -5.52 -1.12 10.22
CA ALA A 41 -4.55 -1.98 10.91
C ALA A 41 -4.34 -3.33 10.18
N ASN A 42 -5.42 -3.95 9.69
CA ASN A 42 -5.32 -5.18 8.88
C ASN A 42 -4.55 -4.95 7.58
N TYR A 43 -4.68 -3.77 6.98
CA TYR A 43 -3.89 -3.40 5.80
C TYR A 43 -2.41 -3.24 6.15
N GLU A 44 -2.09 -2.48 7.20
CA GLU A 44 -0.70 -2.27 7.63
C GLU A 44 0.02 -3.56 8.04
N HIS A 45 -0.71 -4.51 8.63
CA HIS A 45 -0.18 -5.82 8.99
C HIS A 45 -0.18 -6.84 7.84
N GLY A 46 -0.67 -6.46 6.65
CA GLY A 46 -0.75 -7.36 5.50
C GLY A 46 -1.74 -8.52 5.64
N ILE A 47 -2.59 -8.51 6.68
CA ILE A 47 -3.67 -9.50 6.90
C ILE A 47 -4.72 -9.38 5.80
N ARG A 48 -4.98 -8.15 5.35
CA ARG A 48 -5.91 -7.85 4.26
C ARG A 48 -5.26 -6.89 3.27
N ARG A 49 -5.64 -7.00 2.00
CA ARG A 49 -5.24 -6.07 0.95
C ARG A 49 -6.38 -5.08 0.67
N PRO A 50 -6.12 -3.76 0.50
CA PRO A 50 -7.11 -2.83 -0.03
C PRO A 50 -7.46 -3.19 -1.48
N GLY A 51 -8.73 -3.02 -1.83
CA GLY A 51 -9.22 -2.95 -3.19
C GLY A 51 -8.85 -1.64 -3.88
N ILE A 52 -9.36 -1.44 -5.09
CA ILE A 52 -9.03 -0.26 -5.90
C ILE A 52 -9.66 0.99 -5.28
N GLU A 53 -10.94 0.94 -4.94
CA GLU A 53 -11.69 2.05 -4.36
C GLU A 53 -11.10 2.50 -3.03
N GLU A 54 -10.57 1.56 -2.25
CA GLU A 54 -9.94 1.85 -0.96
C GLU A 54 -8.54 2.42 -1.15
N ALA A 55 -7.80 1.99 -2.17
CA ALA A 55 -6.52 2.56 -2.52
C ALA A 55 -6.67 3.99 -3.06
N GLU A 56 -7.72 4.26 -3.83
CA GLU A 56 -8.09 5.61 -4.28
C GLU A 56 -8.45 6.51 -3.10
N ALA A 57 -9.34 6.05 -2.21
CA ALA A 57 -9.70 6.81 -1.01
C ALA A 57 -8.48 7.12 -0.10
N LEU A 58 -7.54 6.18 0.02
CA LEU A 58 -6.29 6.41 0.74
C LEU A 58 -5.39 7.42 0.03
N ALA A 59 -5.24 7.32 -1.29
CA ALA A 59 -4.44 8.25 -2.07
C ALA A 59 -4.98 9.68 -1.99
N ASP A 60 -6.30 9.84 -2.09
CA ASP A 60 -6.98 11.13 -1.92
C ASP A 60 -6.79 11.67 -0.50
N ALA A 61 -6.91 10.81 0.52
CA ALA A 61 -6.70 11.20 1.91
C ALA A 61 -5.26 11.66 2.18
N PHE A 62 -4.26 10.99 1.61
CA PHE A 62 -2.85 11.36 1.77
C PHE A 62 -2.48 12.59 0.94
N GLY A 63 -3.05 12.75 -0.26
CA GLY A 63 -2.82 13.87 -1.17
C GLY A 63 -1.43 13.91 -1.83
N ASP A 64 -0.47 13.10 -1.38
CA ASP A 64 0.93 13.11 -1.82
C ASP A 64 1.42 11.77 -2.41
N VAL A 65 0.55 10.75 -2.46
CA VAL A 65 0.85 9.44 -3.05
C VAL A 65 -0.30 8.97 -3.95
N SER A 66 -0.01 8.07 -4.90
CA SER A 66 -1.02 7.51 -5.80
C SER A 66 -1.51 6.13 -5.36
N ALA A 67 -2.70 5.73 -5.82
CA ALA A 67 -3.21 4.37 -5.60
C ALA A 67 -2.28 3.29 -6.20
N ALA A 68 -1.63 3.59 -7.34
CA ALA A 68 -0.64 2.71 -7.96
C ALA A 68 0.60 2.52 -7.08
N TRP A 69 1.07 3.60 -6.44
CA TRP A 69 2.12 3.52 -5.43
C TRP A 69 1.64 2.73 -4.21
N ILE A 70 0.45 2.97 -3.68
CA ILE A 70 -0.04 2.16 -2.53
C ILE A 70 -0.07 0.67 -2.87
N LEU A 71 -0.47 0.31 -4.09
CA LEU A 71 -0.64 -1.07 -4.55
C LEU A 71 0.62 -1.75 -5.13
N THR A 72 1.78 -1.09 -5.07
CA THR A 72 3.05 -1.57 -5.66
C THR A 72 2.94 -1.91 -7.15
N LEU A 73 2.28 -1.04 -7.91
CA LEU A 73 2.06 -1.19 -9.36
C LEU A 73 2.99 -0.30 -10.20
N ASP A 74 3.63 0.68 -9.56
CA ASP A 74 4.58 1.63 -10.15
C ASP A 74 6.01 1.10 -10.21
N GLU A 75 6.33 0.08 -9.40
CA GLU A 75 7.60 -0.62 -9.48
C GLU A 75 7.58 -1.56 -10.69
N GLU A 76 8.52 -1.36 -11.61
CA GLU A 76 8.84 -2.37 -12.62
C GLU A 76 9.08 -3.68 -11.88
N ARG A 77 8.22 -4.69 -12.12
CA ARG A 77 8.47 -6.05 -11.67
C ARG A 77 9.90 -6.37 -12.06
N ARG A 78 10.81 -6.42 -11.09
CA ARG A 78 12.16 -6.92 -11.30
C ARG A 78 11.98 -8.34 -11.79
N SER A 79 12.00 -8.49 -13.11
CA SER A 79 11.87 -9.77 -13.74
C SER A 79 13.16 -10.49 -13.39
N ASP A 80 13.07 -11.50 -12.54
CA ASP A 80 14.11 -12.53 -12.41
C ASP A 80 14.23 -13.37 -13.71
N ALA A 81 13.86 -12.81 -14.87
CA ALA A 81 14.18 -13.30 -16.20
C ALA A 81 15.60 -12.84 -16.57
N GLY A 82 16.55 -13.13 -15.70
CA GLY A 82 17.99 -13.00 -15.96
C GLY A 82 18.62 -14.37 -16.05
N SER A 83 18.23 -15.20 -17.02
CA SER A 83 19.07 -16.28 -17.57
C SER A 83 18.36 -16.99 -18.72
N CYS A 84 18.26 -16.34 -19.87
CA CYS A 84 18.23 -17.03 -21.16
C CYS A 84 18.53 -15.97 -22.19
N LEU A 85 19.81 -15.80 -22.57
CA LEU A 85 20.29 -15.24 -23.84
C LEU A 85 21.78 -14.84 -23.69
N THR A 86 22.64 -15.85 -23.67
CA THR A 86 24.01 -15.83 -24.20
C THR A 86 24.42 -17.31 -24.24
N SER A 87 24.77 -17.93 -25.35
CA SER A 87 25.52 -17.41 -26.49
C SER A 87 25.14 -18.14 -27.78
N ILE A 88 25.34 -17.40 -28.87
CA ILE A 88 25.46 -17.85 -30.27
C ILE A 88 26.53 -18.93 -30.40
#